data_AF-A0A454CMR9-F1
#
_entry.id   AF-A0A454CMR9-F1
#
_cell.length_a   1.000
_cell.length_b   1.000
_cell.length_c   1.000
_cell.angle_alpha   90.00
_cell.angle_beta   90.00
_cell.angle_gamma   90.00
#
_symmetry.space_group_name_H-M   'P 1'
#
loop_
_entity.id
_entity.type
_entity.pdbx_description
1 polymer ?
#
loop_
_entity_poly.entity_id
_entity_poly.type
_entity_poly.pdbx_seq_one_letter_code
_entity_poly.pdbx_strand_id
1 'polypeptide(L)'
;MTTNNRMEMLAAVVALQTLKEPCQVTLTTDSQYVRQGITQWIHNWKKRGWKTADKKPVKNADLWQALDKETARHQVDWHWVKGHAGHRENEICDELARAAAENPTEEDTGYQAS
;
A
#
# COMPACT_ATOMS: atom_id res chain seq x y z
N MET A 1 -15.08 -1.65 -8.25
CA MET A 1 -14.30 -2.92 -8.31
C MET A 1 -12.88 -2.61 -7.86
N THR A 2 -12.19 -3.55 -7.23
CA THR A 2 -10.80 -3.35 -6.77
C THR A 2 -10.00 -4.66 -6.86
N THR A 3 -8.77 -4.68 -6.35
CA THR A 3 -7.88 -5.87 -6.33
C THR A 3 -7.20 -5.99 -4.98
N ASN A 4 -6.73 -7.20 -4.64
CA ASN A 4 -5.99 -7.46 -3.41
C ASN A 4 -4.82 -6.49 -3.20
N ASN A 5 -3.95 -6.34 -4.22
CA ASN A 5 -2.81 -5.42 -4.14
C ASN A 5 -3.21 -3.97 -3.89
N ARG A 6 -4.35 -3.52 -4.46
CA ARG A 6 -4.84 -2.15 -4.22
C ARG A 6 -5.32 -1.99 -2.78
N MET A 7 -5.99 -2.99 -2.22
CA MET A 7 -6.45 -2.96 -0.83
C MET A 7 -5.27 -3.04 0.16
N GLU A 8 -4.25 -3.85 -0.11
CA GLU A 8 -3.01 -3.89 0.69
C GLU A 8 -2.30 -2.53 0.70
N MET A 9 -2.21 -1.87 -0.45
CA MET A 9 -1.64 -0.52 -0.55
C MET A 9 -2.50 0.53 0.16
N LEU A 10 -3.82 0.48 -0.05
CA LEU A 10 -4.75 1.42 0.56
C LEU A 10 -4.72 1.33 2.08
N ALA A 11 -4.63 0.12 2.64
CA ALA A 11 -4.49 -0.10 4.08
C ALA A 11 -3.26 0.61 4.64
N ALA A 12 -2.09 0.47 3.99
CA ALA A 12 -0.88 1.16 4.40
C ALA A 12 -1.00 2.70 4.30
N VAL A 13 -1.61 3.20 3.22
CA VAL A 13 -1.85 4.64 3.03
C VAL A 13 -2.75 5.20 4.13
N VAL A 14 -3.91 4.58 4.36
CA VAL A 14 -4.90 5.05 5.35
C VAL A 14 -4.33 4.99 6.77
N ALA A 15 -3.59 3.92 7.11
CA ALA A 15 -2.94 3.80 8.41
C ALA A 15 -1.97 4.96 8.69
N LEU A 16 -1.13 5.32 7.71
CA LEU A 16 -0.21 6.46 7.83
C LEU A 16 -0.95 7.81 7.84
N GLN A 17 -1.95 7.99 6.97
CA GLN A 17 -2.74 9.23 6.90
C GLN A 17 -3.48 9.55 8.21
N THR A 18 -3.85 8.52 8.97
CA THR A 18 -4.53 8.67 10.26
C THR A 18 -3.64 9.34 11.32
N LEU A 19 -2.32 9.29 11.15
CA LEU A 19 -1.37 9.94 12.04
C LEU A 19 -1.41 11.47 11.83
N LYS A 20 -1.64 12.21 12.92
CA LYS A 20 -1.87 13.67 12.89
C LYS A 20 -0.58 14.48 12.76
N GLU A 21 0.57 13.89 13.09
CA GLU A 21 1.88 14.53 13.08
C GLU A 21 2.95 13.56 12.55
N PRO A 22 4.14 14.06 12.15
CA PRO A 22 5.27 13.20 11.79
C PRO A 22 5.62 12.23 12.92
N CYS A 23 5.76 10.94 12.59
CA CYS A 23 5.98 9.87 13.56
C CYS A 23 7.08 8.94 13.08
N GLN A 24 7.70 8.22 14.02
CA GLN A 24 8.46 7.01 13.72
C GLN A 24 7.49 5.83 13.72
N VAL A 25 7.40 5.11 12.61
CA VAL A 25 6.39 4.06 12.40
C VAL A 25 7.08 2.78 11.99
N THR A 26 6.87 1.71 12.77
CA THR A 26 7.16 0.36 12.31
C THR A 26 5.92 -0.17 11.60
N LEU A 27 6.01 -0.39 10.28
CA LEU A 27 4.91 -0.90 9.48
C LEU A 27 5.23 -2.32 9.02
N THR A 28 4.45 -3.28 9.51
CA THR A 28 4.56 -4.69 9.16
C THR A 28 3.54 -5.06 8.09
N THR A 29 4.00 -5.67 7.00
CA THR A 29 3.13 -6.16 5.92
C THR A 29 3.62 -7.51 5.41
N ASP A 30 2.71 -8.40 5.03
CA ASP A 30 3.02 -9.65 4.33
C ASP A 30 3.02 -9.48 2.80
N SER A 31 2.53 -8.35 2.31
CA SER A 31 2.50 -8.02 0.88
C SER A 31 3.90 -7.91 0.31
N GLN A 32 4.26 -8.90 -0.52
CA GLN A 32 5.46 -8.81 -1.34
C GLN A 32 5.38 -7.65 -2.33
N TYR A 33 4.18 -7.31 -2.80
CA TYR A 33 3.98 -6.23 -3.76
C TYR A 33 4.32 -4.87 -3.14
N VAL A 34 3.82 -4.59 -1.93
CA VAL A 34 4.15 -3.36 -1.18
C VAL A 34 5.64 -3.33 -0.83
N ARG A 35 6.18 -4.45 -0.31
CA ARG A 35 7.60 -4.57 0.03
C ARG A 35 8.50 -4.25 -1.16
N GLN A 36 8.30 -4.92 -2.30
CA GLN A 36 9.14 -4.72 -3.49
C GLN A 36 8.97 -3.31 -4.05
N GLY A 37 7.75 -2.77 -4.07
CA GLY A 37 7.52 -1.44 -4.59
C GLY A 37 8.23 -0.36 -3.79
N ILE A 38 8.15 -0.38 -2.46
CA ILE A 38 8.84 0.61 -1.62
C ILE A 38 10.36 0.42 -1.63
N THR A 39 10.84 -0.82 -1.52
CA THR A 39 12.29 -1.05 -1.38
C THR A 39 13.04 -0.95 -2.71
N GLN A 40 12.40 -1.20 -3.86
CA GLN A 40 13.09 -1.32 -5.15
C GLN A 40 12.54 -0.38 -6.23
N TRP A 41 11.22 -0.32 -6.42
CA TRP A 41 10.66 0.26 -7.64
C TRP A 41 10.40 1.77 -7.55
N ILE A 42 9.95 2.24 -6.39
CA ILE A 42 9.47 3.62 -6.18
C ILE A 42 10.51 4.67 -6.55
N HIS A 43 11.78 4.42 -6.24
CA HIS A 43 12.91 5.30 -6.56
C HIS A 43 13.04 5.54 -8.08
N ASN A 44 12.89 4.49 -8.88
CA ASN A 44 12.97 4.57 -10.33
C ASN A 44 11.71 5.19 -10.94
N TRP A 45 10.54 4.88 -10.39
CA TRP A 45 9.28 5.49 -10.83
C TRP A 45 9.25 7.00 -10.59
N LYS A 46 9.69 7.47 -9.41
CA LYS A 46 9.82 8.90 -9.12
C LYS A 46 10.74 9.61 -10.11
N LYS A 47 11.92 9.03 -10.38
CA LYS A 47 12.87 9.56 -11.38
C LYS A 47 12.28 9.64 -12.79
N ARG A 48 11.37 8.73 -13.13
CA ARG A 48 10.71 8.66 -14.44
C ARG A 48 9.35 9.37 -14.48
N GLY A 49 8.99 10.14 -13.45
CA GLY A 49 7.72 10.85 -13.37
C GLY A 49 6.51 9.92 -13.36
N TRP A 50 6.60 8.80 -12.62
CA TRP A 50 5.56 7.78 -12.46
C TRP A 50 5.13 7.10 -13.77
N LYS A 51 6.09 6.92 -14.68
CA LYS A 51 5.91 6.23 -15.95
C LYS A 51 6.79 4.99 -16.08
N THR A 52 6.25 3.97 -16.74
CA THR A 52 6.95 2.75 -17.14
C THR A 52 7.86 2.99 -18.35
N ALA A 53 8.64 1.98 -18.76
CA ALA A 53 9.54 2.09 -19.91
C ALA A 53 8.80 2.36 -21.24
N ASP A 54 7.56 1.88 -21.37
CA ASP A 54 6.65 2.14 -22.50
C ASP A 54 5.88 3.47 -22.37
N LYS A 55 6.33 4.37 -21.47
CA LYS A 55 5.77 5.71 -21.21
C LYS A 55 4.32 5.74 -20.71
N LYS A 56 3.78 4.59 -20.31
CA LYS A 56 2.45 4.52 -19.68
C LYS A 56 2.56 4.85 -18.18
N PRO A 57 1.45 5.27 -17.54
CA PRO A 57 1.41 5.39 -16.09
C PRO A 57 1.75 4.06 -15.43
N VAL A 58 2.48 4.11 -14.30
CA VAL A 58 2.70 2.94 -13.46
C VAL A 58 1.35 2.41 -12.95
N LYS A 59 1.18 1.08 -12.92
CA LYS A 59 -0.03 0.46 -12.36
C LYS A 59 -0.18 0.87 -10.89
N ASN A 60 -1.38 1.29 -10.50
CA ASN A 60 -1.68 1.83 -9.16
C ASN A 60 -0.87 3.09 -8.79
N ALA A 61 -0.49 3.91 -9.78
CA ALA A 61 0.28 5.14 -9.54
C ALA A 61 -0.39 6.10 -8.55
N ASP A 62 -1.72 6.10 -8.47
CA ASP A 62 -2.51 6.86 -7.51
C ASP A 62 -2.17 6.50 -6.05
N LEU A 63 -2.21 5.20 -5.73
CA LEU A 63 -1.89 4.70 -4.39
C LEU A 63 -0.39 4.79 -4.10
N TRP A 64 0.47 4.56 -5.10
CA TRP A 64 1.92 4.71 -4.91
C TRP A 64 2.34 6.13 -4.59
N GLN A 65 1.72 7.12 -5.25
CA GLN A 65 1.97 8.54 -4.97
C GLN A 65 1.47 8.94 -3.59
N ALA A 66 0.30 8.44 -3.17
CA ALA A 66 -0.21 8.67 -1.82
C ALA A 66 0.72 8.06 -0.76
N LEU A 67 1.20 6.84 -0.99
CA LEU A 67 2.11 6.16 -0.09
C LEU A 67 3.49 6.84 -0.03
N ASP A 68 4.03 7.30 -1.17
CA ASP A 68 5.26 8.09 -1.22
C ASP A 68 5.16 9.39 -0.41
N LYS A 69 4.01 10.06 -0.50
CA LYS A 69 3.74 11.28 0.26
C LYS A 69 3.77 11.01 1.77
N GLU A 70 3.08 9.98 2.25
CA GLU A 70 3.04 9.68 3.68
C GLU A 70 4.39 9.14 4.20
N THR A 71 5.09 8.32 3.40
CA THR A 71 6.45 7.86 3.74
C THR A 71 7.49 8.98 3.73
N ALA A 72 7.25 10.09 3.02
CA ALA A 72 8.07 11.28 3.15
C ALA A 72 7.72 12.12 4.40
N ARG A 73 6.48 12.00 4.91
CA ARG A 73 6.00 12.69 6.11
C ARG A 73 6.42 11.99 7.41
N HIS A 74 6.48 10.67 7.41
CA HIS A 74 6.83 9.84 8.57
C HIS A 74 8.19 9.14 8.38
N GLN A 75 8.87 8.80 9.46
CA GLN A 75 10.02 7.89 9.40
C GLN A 75 9.51 6.47 9.49
N VAL A 76 9.29 5.83 8.33
CA VAL A 76 8.69 4.49 8.27
C VAL A 76 9.77 3.42 8.15
N ASP A 77 9.78 2.49 9.10
CA ASP A 77 10.60 1.28 9.09
C ASP A 77 9.75 0.08 8.64
N TRP A 78 10.08 -0.44 7.45
CA TRP A 78 9.29 -1.44 6.74
C TRP A 78 9.71 -2.84 7.12
N HIS A 79 8.82 -3.56 7.81
CA HIS A 79 9.01 -4.95 8.18
C HIS A 79 8.17 -5.84 7.28
N TRP A 80 8.83 -6.84 6.67
CA TRP A 80 8.13 -7.85 5.90
C TRP A 80 8.09 -9.17 6.64
N VAL A 81 6.89 -9.74 6.71
CA VAL A 81 6.65 -11.06 7.29
C VAL A 81 6.16 -12.03 6.23
N LYS A 82 6.53 -13.30 6.36
CA LYS A 82 6.18 -14.32 5.37
C LYS A 82 4.82 -14.96 5.69
N GLY A 83 3.73 -14.33 5.24
CA GLY A 83 2.36 -14.90 5.28
C GLY A 83 1.82 -15.26 6.68
N HIS A 84 0.59 -15.76 6.73
CA HIS A 84 -0.22 -16.00 7.96
C HIS A 84 0.26 -17.11 8.89
N ALA A 85 1.50 -17.05 9.36
CA ALA A 85 1.91 -17.89 10.49
C ALA A 85 2.74 -17.05 11.46
N GLY A 86 2.07 -16.51 12.49
CA GLY A 86 2.72 -16.04 13.72
C GLY A 86 2.55 -14.58 14.10
N HIS A 87 1.78 -13.77 13.35
CA HIS A 87 1.48 -12.38 13.69
C HIS A 87 -0.02 -12.19 13.85
N ARG A 88 -0.47 -12.18 15.12
CA ARG A 88 -1.88 -12.03 15.49
C ARG A 88 -2.51 -10.77 14.90
N GLU A 89 -1.75 -9.69 14.83
CA GLU A 89 -2.20 -8.41 14.26
C GLU A 89 -2.50 -8.54 12.77
N ASN A 90 -1.64 -9.25 12.02
CA ASN A 90 -1.86 -9.51 10.59
C ASN A 90 -3.09 -10.38 10.37
N GLU A 91 -3.31 -11.41 11.19
CA GLU A 91 -4.52 -12.26 11.11
C GLU A 91 -5.80 -11.45 11.34
N ILE A 92 -5.80 -10.54 12.33
CA ILE A 92 -6.92 -9.62 12.58
C ILE A 92 -7.14 -8.69 11.37
N CYS A 93 -6.07 -8.12 10.79
CA CYS A 93 -6.19 -7.30 9.59
C CYS A 93 -6.81 -8.06 8.42
N ASP A 94 -6.46 -9.34 8.27
CA ASP A 94 -7.00 -10.22 7.24
C ASP A 94 -8.49 -10.49 7.42
N GLU A 95 -8.92 -10.78 8.65
CA GLU A 95 -10.33 -10.96 8.99
C GLU A 95 -11.13 -9.68 8.74
N LEU A 96 -10.61 -8.53 9.14
CA LEU A 96 -11.24 -7.23 8.90
C LEU A 96 -11.36 -6.92 7.40
N ALA A 97 -10.31 -7.21 6.62
CA ALA A 97 -10.33 -7.01 5.18
C ALA A 97 -11.37 -7.91 4.49
N ARG A 98 -11.47 -9.18 4.90
CA ARG A 98 -12.48 -10.12 4.37
C ARG A 98 -13.89 -9.68 4.72
N ALA A 99 -14.15 -9.32 5.97
CA ALA A 99 -15.46 -8.83 6.41
C ALA A 99 -15.88 -7.57 5.65
N ALA A 100 -14.96 -6.63 5.41
CA ALA A 100 -15.24 -5.44 4.60
C ALA A 100 -15.54 -5.77 3.13
N ALA A 101 -14.87 -6.78 2.56
CA ALA A 101 -15.09 -7.21 1.18
C ALA A 101 -16.46 -7.86 0.95
N GLU A 102 -17.09 -8.44 1.99
CA GLU A 102 -18.44 -9.02 1.92
C GLU A 102 -19.54 -7.96 1.82
N ASN A 103 -19.31 -6.75 2.33
CA ASN A 103 -20.28 -5.65 2.30
C ASN A 103 -19.62 -4.30 1.92
N PRO A 104 -19.20 -4.13 0.66
CA PRO A 104 -18.50 -2.94 0.22
C PRO A 104 -19.44 -1.73 0.19
N THR A 105 -19.05 -0.64 0.89
CA THR A 105 -19.81 0.61 0.94
C THR A 105 -19.23 1.73 0.09
N GLU A 106 -17.98 1.59 -0.36
CA GLU A 106 -17.21 2.61 -1.06
C GLU A 106 -16.72 2.13 -2.43
N GLU A 107 -16.57 3.06 -3.37
CA GLU A 107 -16.03 2.78 -4.70
C GLU A 107 -14.53 3.12 -4.78
N ASP A 108 -13.73 2.16 -5.25
CA ASP A 108 -12.34 2.40 -5.63
C ASP A 108 -12.24 3.12 -6.99
N THR A 109 -12.37 4.44 -6.96
CA THR A 109 -12.34 5.30 -8.17
C THR A 109 -11.00 5.31 -8.91
N GLY A 110 -9.91 4.91 -8.23
CA GLY A 110 -8.59 4.80 -8.84
C GLY A 110 -8.36 3.46 -9.54
N TYR A 111 -9.28 2.50 -9.41
CA TYR A 111 -9.18 1.22 -10.08
C TYR A 111 -9.31 1.37 -11.60
N GLN A 112 -8.31 0.86 -12.32
CA GLN A 112 -8.33 0.74 -13.77
C GLN A 112 -8.22 -0.73 -14.14
N ALA A 113 -9.19 -1.23 -14.90
CA ALA A 113 -9.12 -2.57 -15.48
C ALA A 113 -7.91 -2.60 -16.44
N SER A 114 -6.90 -3.40 -16.07
CA SER A 114 -5.69 -3.62 -16.86
C SER A 114 -5.89 -4.69 -17.92
#